data_AF-A0A7H0H2R1-F1
#
_entry.id   AF-A0A7H0H2R1-F1
#
_cell.length_a   1.000
_cell.length_b   1.000
_cell.length_c   1.000
_cell.angle_alpha   90.00
_cell.angle_beta   90.00
_cell.angle_gamma   90.00
#
_symmetry.space_group_name_H-M   'P 1'
#
loop_
_entity.id
_entity.type
_entity.pdbx_description
1 polymer ?
#
loop_
_entity_poly.entity_id
_entity_poly.type
_entity_poly.pdbx_seq_one_letter_code
_entity_poly.pdbx_strand_id
1 'polypeptide(L)'
;MSTVITVTITVNSGFRISTGQAVEAADAALDHDNPLPGRSLKGDLRASARQLLPGTRLPSGQWDDDPLVKEVFGERGGDGCPWHFGDAVLDEVHYRPRTRIALDSQRRVVPGAMLVGEEAHTAQATQTITQIAPLDAERLKLHAALLHVSARLIDGVGHGRRRGLGWVTITTDAPRIDDSVELVMDYTASRKKA
;
A
#
# COMPACT_ATOMS: atom_id res chain seq x y z
N MET A 1 20.36 17.06 5.11
CA MET A 1 20.26 15.58 5.08
C MET A 1 18.87 15.24 4.60
N SER A 2 18.73 14.39 3.58
CA SER A 2 17.43 13.88 3.14
C SER A 2 16.98 12.77 4.08
N THR A 3 15.74 12.84 4.55
CA THR A 3 15.16 11.78 5.40
C THR A 3 14.82 10.56 4.55
N VAL A 4 15.13 9.37 5.06
CA VAL A 4 14.78 8.09 4.44
C VAL A 4 14.04 7.26 5.47
N ILE A 5 12.94 6.63 5.06
CA ILE A 5 12.20 5.64 5.85
C ILE A 5 12.33 4.30 5.14
N THR A 6 12.88 3.32 5.85
CA THR A 6 12.92 1.93 5.38
C THR A 6 11.68 1.19 5.86
N VAL A 7 10.97 0.57 4.92
CA VAL A 7 9.78 -0.27 5.15
C VAL A 7 10.17 -1.72 4.87
N THR A 8 10.05 -2.58 5.88
CA THR A 8 10.28 -4.02 5.76
C THR A 8 8.95 -4.74 5.72
N ILE A 9 8.77 -5.61 4.73
CA ILE A 9 7.52 -6.29 4.42
C ILE A 9 7.79 -7.79 4.54
N THR A 10 7.33 -8.40 5.61
CA THR A 10 7.31 -9.86 5.74
C THR A 10 6.08 -10.40 5.02
N VAL A 11 6.29 -11.29 4.04
CA VAL A 11 5.20 -11.81 3.21
C VAL A 11 4.73 -13.15 3.78
N ASN A 12 3.48 -13.18 4.26
CA ASN A 12 2.92 -14.34 4.96
C ASN A 12 2.11 -15.27 4.05
N SER A 13 1.82 -14.83 2.82
CA SER A 13 1.12 -15.61 1.80
C SER A 13 1.50 -15.10 0.40
N GLY A 14 1.32 -15.94 -0.62
CA GLY A 14 1.53 -15.52 -2.00
C GLY A 14 0.75 -14.25 -2.32
N PHE A 15 1.31 -13.34 -3.10
CA PHE A 15 0.70 -12.06 -3.43
C PHE A 15 0.53 -11.91 -4.94
N ARG A 16 -0.38 -11.01 -5.32
CA ARG A 16 -0.60 -10.69 -6.73
C ARG A 16 -0.90 -9.22 -6.95
N ILE A 17 -0.02 -8.55 -7.68
CA ILE A 17 -0.25 -7.17 -8.13
C ILE A 17 -0.36 -7.21 -9.65
N SER A 18 -1.57 -6.95 -10.13
CA SER A 18 -1.84 -6.99 -11.57
C SER A 18 -1.24 -5.77 -12.25
N THR A 19 -0.61 -5.99 -13.40
CA THR A 19 -0.06 -4.96 -14.29
C THR A 19 -1.14 -4.26 -15.11
N GLY A 20 -2.36 -4.82 -15.14
CA GLY A 20 -3.42 -4.38 -16.05
C GLY A 20 -3.26 -4.88 -17.49
N GLN A 21 -2.24 -5.70 -17.78
CA GLN A 21 -2.02 -6.33 -19.08
C GLN A 21 -2.20 -7.86 -18.99
N ALA A 22 -2.85 -8.43 -19.99
CA ALA A 22 -2.94 -9.88 -20.16
C ALA A 22 -1.67 -10.39 -20.85
N VAL A 23 -1.18 -11.56 -20.45
CA VAL A 23 0.01 -12.20 -21.04
C VAL A 23 -0.40 -13.60 -21.50
N GLU A 24 0.24 -14.10 -22.57
CA GLU A 24 -0.21 -15.22 -23.41
C GLU A 24 -0.57 -16.52 -22.66
N ALA A 25 -0.01 -16.77 -21.47
CA ALA A 25 -0.17 -18.02 -20.70
C ALA A 25 -1.06 -17.92 -19.44
N ALA A 26 -1.57 -16.72 -19.08
CA ALA A 26 -2.36 -16.54 -17.86
C ALA A 26 -3.43 -15.46 -18.01
N ASP A 27 -4.64 -15.74 -17.48
CA ASP A 27 -5.76 -14.78 -17.45
C ASP A 27 -5.44 -13.54 -16.59
N ALA A 28 -4.48 -13.67 -15.67
CA ALA A 28 -3.99 -12.60 -14.82
C ALA A 28 -2.49 -12.78 -14.55
N ALA A 29 -1.69 -12.04 -15.31
CA ALA A 29 -0.23 -12.07 -15.22
C ALA A 29 0.33 -11.12 -14.15
N LEU A 30 1.55 -11.43 -13.73
CA LEU A 30 2.39 -10.61 -12.87
C LEU A 30 3.46 -9.89 -13.68
N ASP A 31 3.91 -8.75 -13.17
CA ASP A 31 5.19 -8.18 -13.59
C ASP A 31 6.31 -9.00 -12.93
N HIS A 32 7.10 -9.71 -13.72
CA HIS A 32 8.22 -10.48 -13.18
C HIS A 32 9.43 -9.59 -12.87
N ASP A 33 9.55 -8.46 -13.56
CA ASP A 33 10.66 -7.51 -13.37
C ASP A 33 10.40 -6.56 -12.19
N ASN A 34 9.13 -6.28 -11.88
CA ASN A 34 8.73 -5.47 -10.72
C ASN A 34 7.44 -6.00 -10.05
N PRO A 35 7.50 -7.14 -9.34
CA PRO A 35 6.31 -7.79 -8.78
C PRO A 35 5.64 -6.98 -7.66
N LEU A 36 6.37 -6.06 -7.02
CA LEU A 36 5.86 -5.16 -5.97
C LEU A 36 6.24 -3.69 -6.23
N PRO A 37 5.53 -3.02 -7.16
CA PRO A 37 5.83 -1.64 -7.53
C PRO A 37 5.58 -0.65 -6.39
N GLY A 38 6.40 0.39 -6.33
CA GLY A 38 6.32 1.45 -5.33
C GLY A 38 5.00 2.20 -5.36
N ARG A 39 4.40 2.30 -6.55
CA ARG A 39 3.06 2.91 -6.74
C ARG A 39 1.95 2.11 -6.04
N SER A 40 2.04 0.78 -6.03
CA SER A 40 1.06 -0.07 -5.36
C SER A 40 1.14 0.13 -3.85
N LEU A 41 2.35 0.08 -3.29
CA LEU A 41 2.54 0.26 -1.85
C LEU A 41 2.25 1.70 -1.40
N LYS A 42 2.57 2.72 -2.22
CA LYS A 42 2.09 4.10 -2.01
C LYS A 42 0.56 4.16 -1.91
N GLY A 43 -0.14 3.41 -2.76
CA GLY A 43 -1.59 3.29 -2.73
C GLY A 43 -2.11 2.69 -1.42
N ASP A 44 -1.47 1.61 -0.94
CA ASP A 44 -1.80 0.95 0.33
C ASP A 44 -1.50 1.83 1.55
N LEU A 45 -0.38 2.55 1.53
CA LEU A 45 -0.03 3.56 2.55
C LEU A 45 -1.06 4.68 2.60
N ARG A 46 -1.45 5.24 1.44
CA ARG A 46 -2.48 6.28 1.37
C ARG A 46 -3.84 5.77 1.85
N ALA A 47 -4.21 4.55 1.48
CA ALA A 47 -5.46 3.94 1.93
C ALA A 47 -5.49 3.74 3.45
N SER A 48 -4.36 3.35 4.04
CA SER A 48 -4.20 3.21 5.49
C SER A 48 -4.24 4.57 6.21
N ALA A 49 -3.58 5.58 5.65
CA ALA A 49 -3.63 6.95 6.15
C ALA A 49 -5.06 7.51 6.20
N ARG A 50 -5.89 7.20 5.19
CA ARG A 50 -7.31 7.59 5.14
C ARG A 50 -8.18 6.94 6.22
N GLN A 51 -7.75 5.81 6.80
CA GLN A 51 -8.45 5.22 7.94
C GLN A 51 -8.25 6.03 9.22
N LEU A 52 -7.07 6.65 9.35
CA LEU A 52 -6.73 7.53 10.47
C LEU A 52 -7.29 8.94 10.28
N LEU A 53 -7.14 9.47 9.07
CA LEU A 53 -7.50 10.84 8.69
C LEU A 53 -8.56 10.76 7.58
N PRO A 54 -9.84 10.55 7.95
CA PRO A 54 -10.90 10.41 6.97
C PRO A 54 -11.07 11.71 6.18
N GLY A 55 -11.16 11.56 4.86
CA GLY A 55 -11.43 12.66 3.96
C GLY A 55 -12.84 13.24 4.13
N THR A 56 -13.10 14.35 3.45
CA THR A 56 -14.41 14.99 3.41
C THR A 56 -15.12 14.67 2.10
N ARG A 57 -16.42 14.39 2.17
CA ARG A 57 -17.22 14.23 0.95
C ARG A 57 -17.65 15.60 0.45
N LEU A 58 -17.23 15.95 -0.76
CA LEU A 58 -17.60 17.21 -1.41
C LEU A 58 -19.07 17.17 -1.89
N PRO A 59 -19.72 18.33 -2.08
CA PRO A 59 -21.07 18.41 -2.64
C PRO A 59 -21.21 17.76 -4.01
N SER A 60 -20.13 17.70 -4.79
CA SER A 60 -20.06 17.00 -6.09
C SER A 60 -20.14 15.48 -5.98
N GLY A 61 -20.13 14.94 -4.77
CA GLY A 61 -20.07 13.49 -4.50
C GLY A 61 -18.65 12.92 -4.54
N GLN A 62 -17.64 13.71 -4.91
CA GLN A 62 -16.23 13.32 -4.84
C GLN A 62 -15.71 13.31 -3.41
N TRP A 63 -14.74 12.44 -3.14
CA TRP A 63 -14.02 12.42 -1.87
C TRP A 63 -12.77 13.28 -1.98
N ASP A 64 -12.59 14.16 -0.99
CA ASP A 64 -11.41 14.98 -0.83
C ASP A 64 -10.60 14.49 0.37
N ASP A 65 -9.32 14.21 0.15
CA ASP A 65 -8.45 13.70 1.23
C ASP A 65 -8.18 14.77 2.27
N ASP A 66 -7.86 14.34 3.50
CA ASP A 66 -7.37 15.26 4.51
C ASP A 66 -6.08 15.98 4.03
N PRO A 67 -5.89 17.28 4.35
CA PRO A 67 -4.72 18.04 3.90
C PRO A 67 -3.38 17.36 4.18
N LEU A 68 -3.21 16.70 5.33
CA LEU A 68 -1.95 16.01 5.63
C LEU A 68 -1.73 14.79 4.72
N VAL A 69 -2.79 14.06 4.37
CA VAL A 69 -2.72 12.95 3.41
C VAL A 69 -2.34 13.46 2.03
N LYS A 70 -2.89 14.61 1.61
CA LYS A 70 -2.57 15.25 0.33
C LYS A 70 -1.13 15.70 0.26
N GLU A 71 -0.61 16.28 1.33
CA GLU A 71 0.79 16.71 1.42
C GLU A 71 1.77 15.54 1.35
N VAL A 72 1.49 14.44 2.06
CA VAL A 72 2.38 13.27 2.09
C VAL A 72 2.33 12.50 0.77
N PHE A 73 1.14 12.27 0.20
CA PHE A 73 0.96 11.37 -0.95
C PHE A 73 0.75 12.09 -2.30
N GLY A 74 0.57 13.40 -2.28
CA GLY A 74 0.28 14.24 -3.44
C GLY A 74 -1.20 14.29 -3.84
N GLU A 75 -1.58 15.39 -4.48
CA GLU A 75 -2.88 15.59 -5.12
C GLU A 75 -2.85 15.21 -6.62
N ARG A 76 -4.04 15.06 -7.19
CA ARG A 76 -4.20 14.82 -8.62
C ARG A 76 -3.98 16.13 -9.38
N GLY A 77 -2.88 16.23 -10.13
CA GLY A 77 -2.54 17.42 -10.92
C GLY A 77 -1.88 18.55 -10.13
N GLY A 78 -1.51 18.32 -8.86
CA GLY A 78 -0.75 19.27 -8.05
C GLY A 78 0.76 19.00 -8.10
N ASP A 79 1.54 20.07 -7.90
CA ASP A 79 2.99 19.98 -7.72
C ASP A 79 3.37 19.36 -6.37
N GLY A 80 4.51 18.65 -6.35
CA GLY A 80 5.37 18.56 -5.17
C GLY A 80 4.91 17.63 -4.04
N CYS A 81 4.70 16.35 -4.30
CA CYS A 81 4.82 15.34 -3.23
C CYS A 81 6.28 15.34 -2.74
N PRO A 82 6.57 15.65 -1.46
CA PRO A 82 7.94 15.77 -0.97
C PRO A 82 8.62 14.42 -0.77
N TRP A 83 7.94 13.32 -1.11
CA TRP A 83 8.37 11.94 -0.91
C TRP A 83 8.41 11.16 -2.23
N HIS A 84 9.52 10.49 -2.46
CA HIS A 84 9.67 9.46 -3.47
C HIS A 84 9.43 8.09 -2.85
N PHE A 85 8.52 7.30 -3.44
CA PHE A 85 8.21 5.95 -3.01
C PHE A 85 8.89 4.98 -3.98
N GLY A 86 10.05 4.45 -3.59
CA GLY A 86 10.80 3.51 -4.42
C GLY A 86 10.04 2.21 -4.65
N ASP A 87 10.42 1.45 -5.66
CA ASP A 87 9.95 0.07 -5.80
C ASP A 87 10.45 -0.79 -4.64
N ALA A 88 9.73 -1.86 -4.32
CA ALA A 88 10.19 -2.79 -3.31
C ALA A 88 11.28 -3.69 -3.92
N VAL A 89 12.36 -3.91 -3.18
CA VAL A 89 13.37 -4.93 -3.46
C VAL A 89 12.96 -6.19 -2.74
N LEU A 90 12.75 -7.27 -3.48
CA LEU A 90 12.36 -8.56 -2.93
C LEU A 90 13.61 -9.43 -2.76
N ASP A 91 13.56 -10.35 -1.81
CA ASP A 91 14.52 -11.44 -1.73
C ASP A 91 14.25 -12.44 -2.88
N GLU A 92 14.65 -13.70 -2.74
CA GLU A 92 14.31 -14.75 -3.72
C GLU A 92 12.79 -14.80 -3.95
N VAL A 93 12.39 -14.69 -5.22
CA VAL A 93 10.99 -14.71 -5.65
C VAL A 93 10.71 -16.00 -6.40
N HIS A 94 9.63 -16.68 -6.01
CA HIS A 94 9.11 -17.84 -6.72
C HIS A 94 7.70 -17.58 -7.21
N TYR A 95 7.44 -17.93 -8.46
CA TYR A 95 6.13 -17.80 -9.06
C TYR A 95 5.43 -19.16 -9.10
N ARG A 96 4.13 -19.16 -8.80
CA ARG A 96 3.31 -20.39 -8.84
C ARG A 96 1.99 -20.11 -9.56
N PRO A 97 1.54 -21.04 -10.42
CA PRO A 97 0.19 -20.97 -10.94
C PRO A 97 -0.82 -21.25 -9.83
N ARG A 98 -1.94 -20.53 -9.86
CA ARG A 98 -3.10 -20.74 -9.01
C ARG A 98 -4.37 -20.82 -9.85
N THR A 99 -5.00 -21.97 -9.79
CA THR A 99 -6.29 -22.20 -10.43
C THR A 99 -7.43 -21.82 -9.48
N ARG A 100 -8.49 -21.25 -10.04
CA ARG A 100 -9.74 -20.96 -9.35
C ARG A 100 -10.91 -21.45 -10.19
N ILE A 101 -11.96 -21.88 -9.50
CA ILE A 101 -13.25 -22.23 -10.10
C ILE A 101 -14.34 -21.42 -9.42
N ALA A 102 -15.43 -21.15 -10.14
CA ALA A 102 -16.67 -20.64 -9.53
C ALA A 102 -17.64 -21.80 -9.32
N LEU A 103 -18.30 -21.79 -8.16
CA LEU A 103 -19.38 -22.71 -7.85
C LEU A 103 -20.72 -21.96 -7.90
N ASP A 104 -21.76 -22.59 -8.43
CA ASP A 104 -23.13 -22.08 -8.37
C ASP A 104 -23.74 -22.24 -6.97
N SER A 105 -24.98 -21.79 -6.79
CA SER A 105 -25.71 -21.92 -5.52
C SER A 105 -25.95 -23.38 -5.08
N GLN A 106 -25.81 -24.33 -5.99
CA GLN A 106 -25.93 -25.77 -5.75
C GLN A 106 -24.55 -26.46 -5.60
N ARG A 107 -23.47 -25.68 -5.50
CA ARG A 107 -22.07 -26.13 -5.38
C ARG A 107 -21.54 -26.90 -6.61
N ARG A 108 -22.13 -26.68 -7.79
CA ARG A 108 -21.62 -27.23 -9.06
C ARG A 108 -20.68 -26.25 -9.71
N VAL A 109 -19.68 -26.75 -10.44
CA VAL A 109 -18.75 -25.90 -11.19
C VAL A 109 -19.51 -25.18 -12.31
N VAL A 110 -19.35 -23.87 -12.38
CA VAL A 110 -19.88 -23.07 -13.50
C VAL A 110 -19.03 -23.35 -14.75
N PRO A 111 -19.61 -23.79 -15.88
CA PRO A 111 -18.87 -24.03 -17.11
C PRO A 111 -18.09 -22.79 -17.57
N GLY A 112 -16.83 -22.96 -17.97
CA GLY A 112 -15.97 -21.86 -18.41
C GLY A 112 -15.44 -20.95 -17.28
N ALA A 113 -15.74 -21.26 -16.02
CA ALA A 113 -15.29 -20.44 -14.88
C ALA A 113 -13.97 -20.90 -14.26
N MET A 114 -13.19 -21.73 -14.97
CA MET A 114 -11.83 -22.01 -14.58
C MET A 114 -10.96 -20.81 -14.94
N LEU A 115 -10.33 -20.22 -13.94
CA LEU A 115 -9.38 -19.12 -14.11
C LEU A 115 -8.02 -19.57 -13.63
N VAL A 116 -6.99 -19.38 -14.45
CA VAL A 116 -5.61 -19.65 -14.08
C VAL A 116 -4.88 -18.31 -13.97
N GLY A 117 -4.47 -17.98 -12.76
CA GLY A 117 -3.62 -16.81 -12.51
C GLY A 117 -2.29 -17.23 -11.93
N GLU A 118 -1.38 -16.27 -11.81
CA GLU A 118 -0.09 -16.48 -11.15
C GLU A 118 -0.05 -15.73 -9.81
N GLU A 119 0.76 -16.22 -8.88
CA GLU A 119 1.09 -15.58 -7.61
C GLU A 119 2.59 -15.62 -7.37
N ALA A 120 3.12 -14.53 -6.81
CA ALA A 120 4.51 -14.42 -6.37
C ALA A 120 4.61 -14.77 -4.89
N HIS A 121 5.69 -15.46 -4.54
CA HIS A 121 6.05 -15.82 -3.17
C HIS A 121 7.47 -15.33 -2.91
N THR A 122 7.66 -14.65 -1.78
CA THR A 122 8.98 -14.30 -1.24
C THR A 122 8.86 -14.35 0.28
N ALA A 123 9.98 -14.41 0.99
CA ALA A 123 9.97 -14.30 2.45
C ALA A 123 9.81 -12.82 2.88
N GLN A 124 10.55 -11.93 2.22
CA GLN A 124 10.64 -10.54 2.61
C GLN A 124 10.82 -9.63 1.39
N ALA A 125 10.36 -8.39 1.54
CA ALA A 125 10.65 -7.29 0.64
C ALA A 125 10.98 -6.03 1.43
N THR A 126 11.75 -5.13 0.84
CA THR A 126 12.12 -3.84 1.44
C THR A 126 11.81 -2.71 0.48
N GLN A 127 11.10 -1.69 0.95
CA GLN A 127 10.88 -0.44 0.22
C GLN A 127 11.57 0.71 0.95
N THR A 128 12.11 1.66 0.19
CA THR A 128 12.60 2.93 0.72
C THR A 128 11.69 4.09 0.32
N ILE A 129 11.28 4.90 1.29
CA ILE A 129 10.58 6.18 1.07
C ILE A 129 11.58 7.30 1.35
N THR A 130 11.86 8.13 0.35
CA THR A 130 12.93 9.15 0.43
C THR A 130 12.35 10.55 0.32
N GLN A 131 12.75 11.45 1.21
CA GLN A 131 12.41 12.86 1.11
C GLN A 131 13.17 13.48 -0.08
N ILE A 132 12.44 14.04 -1.03
CA ILE A 132 12.97 14.67 -2.25
C ILE A 132 12.76 16.19 -2.31
N ALA A 133 11.91 16.74 -1.43
CA ALA A 133 11.70 18.18 -1.30
C ALA A 133 11.83 18.63 0.16
N PRO A 134 12.28 19.87 0.40
CA PRO A 134 12.47 20.38 1.75
C PRO A 134 11.13 20.50 2.50
N LEU A 135 11.18 20.22 3.80
CA LEU A 135 10.08 20.38 4.75
C LEU A 135 10.66 21.05 6.00
N ASP A 136 9.86 21.87 6.68
CA ASP A 136 10.22 22.32 8.02
C ASP A 136 10.24 21.14 9.00
N ALA A 137 10.93 21.31 10.14
CA ALA A 137 11.19 20.21 11.06
C ALA A 137 9.91 19.63 11.69
N GLU A 138 8.91 20.45 11.98
CA GLU A 138 7.66 20.00 12.60
C GLU A 138 6.80 19.25 11.59
N ARG A 139 6.72 19.74 10.34
CA ARG A 139 6.06 19.05 9.24
C ARG A 139 6.74 17.75 8.89
N LEU A 140 8.06 17.71 8.87
CA LEU A 140 8.80 16.49 8.61
C LEU A 140 8.48 15.41 9.67
N LYS A 141 8.45 15.76 10.96
CA LYS A 141 8.07 14.84 12.04
C LYS A 141 6.66 14.30 11.83
N LEU A 142 5.70 15.18 11.53
CA LEU A 142 4.31 14.78 11.31
C LEU A 142 4.14 13.89 10.07
N HIS A 143 4.84 14.20 8.98
CA HIS A 143 4.85 13.38 7.77
C HIS A 143 5.43 11.99 8.04
N ALA A 144 6.59 11.92 8.71
CA ALA A 144 7.24 10.66 9.06
C ALA A 144 6.35 9.83 9.99
N ALA A 145 5.73 10.45 10.99
CA ALA A 145 4.78 9.78 11.89
C ALA A 145 3.61 9.16 11.13
N LEU A 146 2.97 9.91 10.22
CA LEU A 146 1.89 9.38 9.40
C LEU A 146 2.36 8.19 8.54
N LEU A 147 3.55 8.27 7.94
CA LEU A 147 4.12 7.19 7.13
C LEU A 147 4.40 5.93 7.96
N HIS A 148 5.02 6.06 9.14
CA HIS A 148 5.29 4.93 10.05
C HIS A 148 4.00 4.27 10.52
N VAL A 149 3.02 5.05 10.99
CA VAL A 149 1.75 4.50 11.46
C VAL A 149 0.98 3.85 10.30
N SER A 150 0.91 4.52 9.13
CA SER A 150 0.23 3.97 7.96
C SER A 150 0.84 2.66 7.48
N ALA A 151 2.17 2.54 7.48
CA ALA A 151 2.86 1.32 7.12
C ALA A 151 2.45 0.16 8.04
N ARG A 152 2.37 0.40 9.34
CA ARG A 152 2.03 -0.60 10.38
C ARG A 152 0.56 -1.04 10.34
N LEU A 153 -0.31 -0.28 9.69
CA LEU A 153 -1.73 -0.63 9.50
C LEU A 153 -1.98 -1.53 8.29
N ILE A 154 -1.01 -1.70 7.40
CA ILE A 154 -1.16 -2.55 6.22
C ILE A 154 -1.05 -4.02 6.65
N ASP A 155 -2.15 -4.75 6.49
CA ASP A 155 -2.26 -6.19 6.73
C ASP A 155 -2.24 -7.03 5.44
N GLY A 156 -2.38 -6.37 4.29
CA GLY A 156 -2.34 -7.02 3.00
C GLY A 156 -2.00 -6.11 1.83
N VAL A 157 -1.31 -6.65 0.83
CA VAL A 157 -0.93 -6.00 -0.43
C VAL A 157 -1.60 -6.66 -1.63
N GLY A 158 -1.72 -5.93 -2.73
CA GLY A 158 -2.25 -6.47 -3.99
C GLY A 158 -3.68 -7.00 -3.92
N HIS A 159 -4.02 -7.92 -4.83
CA HIS A 159 -5.37 -8.43 -5.05
C HIS A 159 -5.65 -9.73 -4.30
N GLY A 160 -6.93 -9.99 -4.03
CA GLY A 160 -7.37 -11.27 -3.48
C GLY A 160 -7.12 -11.43 -1.97
N ARG A 161 -6.97 -10.32 -1.23
CA ARG A 161 -6.81 -10.28 0.24
C ARG A 161 -7.85 -11.11 0.98
N ARG A 162 -9.11 -10.98 0.57
CA ARG A 162 -10.26 -11.78 1.10
C ARG A 162 -10.24 -13.26 0.70
N ARG A 163 -9.29 -13.68 -0.12
CA ARG A 163 -9.14 -15.05 -0.66
C ARG A 163 -7.78 -15.66 -0.31
N GLY A 164 -7.16 -15.14 0.76
CA GLY A 164 -5.90 -15.64 1.33
C GLY A 164 -4.65 -15.26 0.54
N LEU A 165 -4.67 -14.15 -0.22
CA LEU A 165 -3.47 -13.62 -0.89
C LEU A 165 -2.99 -12.33 -0.26
N GLY A 166 -1.69 -12.11 -0.37
CA GLY A 166 -1.06 -10.83 -0.11
C GLY A 166 -1.04 -10.44 1.36
N TRP A 167 -1.32 -11.36 2.28
CA TRP A 167 -1.17 -11.09 3.71
C TRP A 167 0.29 -10.79 4.03
N VAL A 168 0.53 -9.70 4.74
CA VAL A 168 1.86 -9.23 5.10
C VAL A 168 1.90 -8.78 6.54
N THR A 169 3.11 -8.71 7.08
CA THR A 169 3.42 -7.95 8.28
C THR A 169 4.42 -6.88 7.90
N ILE A 170 4.08 -5.62 8.14
CA ILE A 170 4.95 -4.49 7.79
C ILE A 170 5.56 -3.90 9.05
N THR A 171 6.86 -3.65 9.00
CA THR A 171 7.60 -2.85 9.98
C THR A 171 8.32 -1.69 9.28
N THR A 172 8.82 -0.75 10.08
CA THR A 172 9.66 0.35 9.60
C THR A 172 10.94 0.40 10.42
N ASP A 173 11.91 1.18 9.96
CA ASP A 173 13.12 1.56 10.71
C ASP A 173 12.82 2.26 12.06
N ALA A 174 11.63 2.84 12.24
CA ALA A 174 11.14 3.21 13.58
C ALA A 174 10.84 1.96 14.43
N PRO A 175 11.60 1.72 15.53
CA PRO A 175 11.44 0.51 16.36
C PRO A 175 10.13 0.53 17.16
N ARG A 176 9.69 1.74 17.54
CA ARG A 176 8.43 2.02 18.21
C ARG A 176 7.70 3.13 17.47
N ILE A 177 6.37 3.12 17.56
CA ILE A 177 5.52 4.10 16.88
C ILE A 177 4.61 4.87 17.84
N ASP A 178 4.74 4.68 19.16
CA ASP A 178 3.86 5.26 20.17
C ASP A 178 3.78 6.81 20.01
N ASP A 179 4.94 7.47 19.97
CA ASP A 179 5.05 8.93 19.75
C ASP A 179 4.49 9.35 18.37
N SER A 180 4.63 8.49 17.35
CA SER A 180 4.08 8.76 16.02
C SER A 180 2.55 8.66 16.02
N VAL A 181 1.99 7.72 16.77
CA VAL A 181 0.54 7.59 16.96
C VAL A 181 0.02 8.82 17.71
N GLU A 182 0.66 9.20 18.83
CA GLU A 182 0.27 10.39 19.59
C GLU A 182 0.26 11.65 18.70
N LEU A 183 1.34 11.87 17.93
CA LEU A 183 1.45 13.02 17.04
C LEU A 183 0.34 13.08 15.97
N VAL A 184 -0.02 11.93 15.37
CA VAL A 184 -1.11 11.85 14.39
C VAL A 184 -2.49 12.06 15.05
N MET A 185 -2.67 11.57 16.27
CA MET A 185 -3.92 11.74 17.02
C MET A 185 -4.09 13.18 17.50
N ASP A 186 -3.02 13.86 17.91
CA ASP A 186 -3.03 15.28 18.27
C ASP A 186 -3.37 16.15 17.06
N TYR A 187 -2.79 15.85 15.90
CA TYR A 187 -3.19 16.50 14.64
C TYR A 187 -4.69 16.33 14.40
N THR A 188 -5.20 15.11 14.53
CA THR A 188 -6.64 14.79 14.35
C THR A 188 -7.52 15.56 15.34
N ALA A 189 -7.10 15.67 16.60
CA ALA A 189 -7.83 16.40 17.63
C ALA A 189 -7.83 17.91 17.37
N SER A 190 -6.73 18.47 16.87
CA SER A 190 -6.64 19.89 16.52
C SER A 190 -7.59 20.28 15.37
N ARG A 191 -7.75 19.39 14.38
CA ARG A 191 -8.66 19.57 13.23
C ARG A 191 -10.14 19.59 13.61
N LYS A 192 -10.55 18.88 14.67
CA LYS A 192 -11.96 18.87 15.14
C LYS A 192 -12.36 20.13 15.90
N LYS A 193 -11.38 20.90 16.39
CA LYS A 193 -11.61 22.15 17.15
C LYS A 193 -11.63 23.39 16.25
N ALA A 194 -11.12 23.28 15.03
CA ALA A 194 -11.11 24.33 14.02
C ALA A 194 -12.37 24.28 13.16
#